data_AF-A0A960DZJ4-F1
#
_entry.id   AF-A0A960DZJ4-F1
#
_cell.length_a   1.000
_cell.length_b   1.000
_cell.length_c   1.000
_cell.angle_alpha   90.00
_cell.angle_beta   90.00
_cell.angle_gamma   90.00
#
_symmetry.space_group_name_H-M   'P 1'
#
loop_
_entity.id
_entity.type
_entity.pdbx_description
1 polymer ?
#
loop_
_entity_poly.entity_id
_entity_poly.type
_entity_poly.pdbx_seq_one_letter_code
_entity_poly.pdbx_strand_id
1 'polypeptide(L)'
;MLYDLHDQPALDDPVMVVVLEGWIDAGYAAATAAQTLLDGLDSFPLATFDSDALLDHRARRPIMHLVEGVNTGLSWPSLELRAGRDAEGNDVLLLAGSEPDHAWKAFSDAVMDLAQAFG
;
A
#
# COMPACT_ATOMS: atom_id res chain seq x y z
N MET A 1 16.48 -4.06 -2.51
CA MET A 1 15.27 -4.84 -2.16
C MET A 1 14.09 -4.02 -2.63
N LEU A 2 12.97 -4.62 -3.04
CA LEU A 2 11.83 -3.87 -3.60
C LEU A 2 10.91 -3.24 -2.54
N TYR A 3 11.17 -3.51 -1.27
CA TYR A 3 10.46 -2.95 -0.14
C TYR A 3 11.40 -2.85 1.06
N ASP A 4 11.06 -1.95 1.97
CA ASP A 4 11.58 -1.87 3.33
C ASP A 4 10.53 -2.44 4.29
N LEU A 5 10.97 -3.33 5.18
CA LEU A 5 10.13 -3.93 6.21
C LEU A 5 10.30 -3.17 7.52
N HIS A 6 9.19 -2.74 8.14
CA HIS A 6 9.19 -1.89 9.34
C HIS A 6 9.00 -2.68 10.63
N ASP A 7 8.20 -3.75 10.57
CA ASP A 7 7.88 -4.59 11.74
C ASP A 7 7.72 -6.07 11.33
N GLN A 8 7.71 -6.96 12.31
CA GLN A 8 7.47 -8.40 12.15
C GLN A 8 6.51 -8.90 13.25
N PRO A 9 5.23 -8.50 13.21
CA PRO A 9 4.24 -8.98 14.15
C PRO A 9 4.01 -10.49 13.98
N ALA A 10 3.66 -11.16 15.07
CA ALA A 10 3.09 -12.50 14.99
C ALA A 10 1.61 -12.37 14.58
N LEU A 11 1.28 -12.87 13.39
CA LEU A 11 -0.08 -12.94 12.86
C LEU A 11 -0.56 -14.39 12.87
N ASP A 12 -1.87 -14.59 12.98
CA ASP A 12 -2.53 -15.90 12.96
C ASP A 12 -3.47 -16.00 11.74
N ASP A 13 -3.05 -16.77 10.73
CA ASP A 13 -3.78 -17.02 9.46
C ASP A 13 -4.38 -15.75 8.82
N PRO A 14 -3.56 -14.71 8.56
CA PRO A 14 -4.09 -13.43 8.11
C PRO A 14 -4.64 -13.50 6.67
N VAL A 15 -5.75 -12.82 6.42
CA VAL A 15 -6.23 -12.61 5.04
C VAL A 15 -5.52 -11.40 4.44
N MET A 16 -4.85 -11.59 3.29
CA MET A 16 -4.28 -10.49 2.51
C MET A 16 -5.26 -9.97 1.46
N VAL A 17 -5.64 -8.70 1.60
CA VAL A 17 -6.41 -7.93 0.63
C VAL A 17 -5.45 -7.05 -0.18
N VAL A 18 -5.55 -7.12 -1.50
CA VAL A 18 -4.71 -6.34 -2.42
C VAL A 18 -5.59 -5.35 -3.20
N VAL A 19 -5.30 -4.06 -3.07
CA VAL A 19 -5.98 -2.98 -3.78
C VAL A 19 -4.96 -2.05 -4.43
N LEU A 20 -4.88 -2.08 -5.75
CA LEU A 20 -3.94 -1.27 -6.52
C LEU A 20 -4.68 -0.19 -7.33
N GLU A 21 -4.23 1.04 -7.22
CA GLU A 21 -4.79 2.21 -7.90
C GLU A 21 -4.00 2.51 -9.18
N GLY A 22 -4.64 2.52 -10.36
CA GLY A 22 -3.90 2.91 -11.57
C GLY A 22 -4.53 2.67 -12.93
N TRP A 23 -5.40 1.67 -13.07
CA TRP A 23 -5.94 1.29 -14.37
C TRP A 23 -7.42 1.69 -14.55
N ILE A 24 -8.36 0.80 -14.21
CA ILE A 24 -9.79 1.08 -14.29
C ILE A 24 -10.41 0.84 -12.91
N ASP A 25 -10.85 1.92 -12.28
CA ASP A 25 -11.67 1.86 -11.07
C ASP A 25 -13.04 2.51 -11.34
N ALA A 26 -13.96 1.72 -11.88
CA ALA A 26 -15.27 2.21 -12.28
C ALA A 26 -16.06 2.69 -11.06
N GLY A 27 -16.31 3.99 -11.00
CA GLY A 27 -17.03 4.61 -9.89
C GLY A 27 -16.20 4.72 -8.60
N TYR A 28 -14.87 4.60 -8.69
CA TYR A 28 -13.97 4.62 -7.53
C TYR A 28 -14.28 3.52 -6.49
N ALA A 29 -14.77 2.37 -6.95
CA ALA A 29 -15.22 1.29 -6.08
C ALA A 29 -14.06 0.67 -5.29
N ALA A 30 -12.94 0.38 -5.97
CA ALA A 30 -11.75 -0.20 -5.34
C ALA A 30 -11.09 0.79 -4.38
N ALA A 31 -10.92 2.05 -4.81
CA ALA A 31 -10.37 3.10 -3.96
C ALA A 31 -11.25 3.35 -2.72
N THR A 32 -12.57 3.39 -2.88
CA THR A 32 -13.51 3.55 -1.75
C THR A 32 -13.45 2.35 -0.81
N ALA A 33 -13.32 1.13 -1.33
CA ALA A 33 -13.17 -0.07 -0.51
C ALA A 33 -11.84 -0.06 0.29
N ALA A 34 -10.72 0.29 -0.36
CA ALA A 34 -9.44 0.42 0.32
C ALA A 34 -9.51 1.48 1.43
N GLN A 35 -10.07 2.65 1.15
CA GLN A 35 -10.21 3.70 2.16
C GLN A 35 -11.10 3.24 3.33
N THR A 36 -12.20 2.55 3.05
CA THR A 36 -13.09 2.01 4.09
C THR A 36 -12.37 0.98 4.97
N LEU A 37 -11.53 0.12 4.38
CA LEU A 37 -10.70 -0.81 5.13
C LEU A 37 -9.62 -0.08 5.95
N LEU A 38 -8.94 0.92 5.37
CA LEU A 38 -7.93 1.71 6.07
C LEU A 38 -8.51 2.47 7.27
N ASP A 39 -9.72 3.02 7.13
CA ASP A 39 -10.40 3.77 8.19
C ASP A 39 -10.98 2.84 9.27
N GLY A 40 -11.35 1.61 8.89
CA GLY A 40 -11.99 0.63 9.77
C GLY A 40 -11.03 -0.31 10.49
N LEU A 41 -9.84 -0.53 9.95
CA LEU A 41 -8.80 -1.38 10.54
C LEU A 41 -7.84 -0.52 11.38
N ASP A 42 -7.64 -0.90 12.63
CA ASP A 42 -6.50 -0.39 13.41
C ASP A 42 -5.22 -1.01 12.84
N SER A 43 -4.66 -0.36 11.81
CA SER A 43 -3.57 -0.89 10.99
C SER A 43 -2.33 -0.02 11.04
N PHE A 44 -1.17 -0.67 11.02
CA PHE A 44 0.14 -0.03 10.96
C PHE A 44 0.91 -0.48 9.71
N PRO A 45 1.82 0.37 9.18
CA PRO A 45 2.63 0.00 8.02
C PRO A 45 3.58 -1.15 8.40
N LEU A 46 3.45 -2.27 7.69
CA LEU A 46 4.30 -3.45 7.84
C LEU A 46 5.48 -3.38 6.88
N ALA A 47 5.23 -3.04 5.62
CA ALA A 47 6.26 -2.82 4.61
C ALA A 47 5.90 -1.65 3.68
N THR A 48 6.91 -0.92 3.19
CA THR A 48 6.75 0.11 2.16
C THR A 48 7.55 -0.29 0.94
N PHE A 49 6.89 -0.32 -0.22
CA PHE A 49 7.56 -0.61 -1.49
C PHE A 49 8.33 0.61 -2.01
N ASP A 50 9.44 0.35 -2.69
CA ASP A 50 10.28 1.38 -3.30
C ASP A 50 9.56 2.02 -4.50
N SER A 51 9.01 3.21 -4.30
CA SER A 51 8.29 3.95 -5.34
C SER A 51 9.20 4.44 -6.47
N ASP A 52 10.50 4.67 -6.21
CA ASP A 52 11.46 5.06 -7.24
C ASP A 52 11.78 3.88 -8.18
N ALA A 53 11.72 2.65 -7.67
CA ALA A 53 11.88 1.45 -8.47
C ALA A 53 10.60 1.06 -9.23
N LEU A 54 9.42 1.36 -8.68
CA LEU A 54 8.14 0.84 -9.17
C LEU A 54 7.31 1.82 -10.00
N LEU A 55 7.42 3.14 -9.81
CA LEU A 55 6.49 4.12 -10.36
C LEU A 55 7.14 5.07 -11.38
N ASP A 56 6.41 5.42 -12.45
CA ASP A 56 6.78 6.55 -13.33
C ASP A 56 6.23 7.85 -12.72
N HIS A 57 7.08 8.57 -11.99
CA HIS A 57 6.74 9.85 -11.34
C HIS A 57 6.32 10.97 -12.32
N ARG A 58 6.48 10.81 -13.63
CA ARG A 58 5.93 11.75 -14.62
C ARG A 58 4.48 11.44 -14.96
N ALA A 59 4.10 10.17 -14.92
CA ALA A 59 2.72 9.71 -15.06
C ALA A 59 1.94 9.96 -13.76
N ARG A 60 2.56 9.71 -12.61
CA ARG A 60 1.98 9.87 -11.28
C ARG A 60 2.78 10.91 -10.49
N ARG A 61 2.45 12.17 -10.70
CA ARG A 61 3.22 13.28 -10.12
C ARG A 61 2.95 13.40 -8.60
N PRO A 62 3.99 13.62 -7.78
CA PRO A 62 3.81 14.00 -6.39
C PRO A 62 2.99 15.27 -6.25
N ILE A 63 2.14 15.30 -5.23
CA ILE A 63 1.31 16.47 -4.92
C ILE A 63 2.11 17.40 -4.01
N MET A 64 2.29 18.65 -4.44
CA MET A 64 2.92 19.70 -3.64
C MET A 64 1.88 20.45 -2.82
N HIS A 65 2.12 20.55 -1.52
CA HIS A 65 1.28 21.28 -0.59
C HIS A 65 1.83 22.70 -0.41
N LEU A 66 0.98 23.71 -0.63
CA LEU A 66 1.33 25.11 -0.40
C LEU A 66 0.38 25.74 0.61
N VAL A 67 0.96 26.40 1.60
CA VAL A 67 0.24 27.23 2.58
C VAL A 67 0.86 28.61 2.56
N GLU A 68 0.06 29.62 2.24
CA GLU A 68 0.49 31.03 2.15
C GLU A 68 1.70 31.26 1.21
N GLY A 69 1.77 30.49 0.13
CA GLY A 69 2.87 30.58 -0.86
C GLY A 69 4.15 29.86 -0.45
N VAL A 70 4.18 29.21 0.72
CA VAL A 70 5.30 28.39 1.19
C VAL A 70 5.00 26.92 0.93
N ASN A 71 5.97 26.20 0.36
CA ASN A 71 5.90 24.74 0.23
C ASN A 71 5.99 24.10 1.62
N THR A 72 4.95 23.39 2.02
CA THR A 72 4.86 22.72 3.32
C THR A 72 5.11 21.21 3.25
N GLY A 73 5.20 20.64 2.05
CA GLY A 73 5.48 19.22 1.88
C GLY A 73 5.12 18.68 0.50
N LEU A 74 5.52 17.42 0.29
CA LEU A 74 5.17 16.63 -0.88
C LEU A 74 4.49 15.34 -0.42
N SER A 75 3.35 15.03 -1.02
CA SER A 75 2.76 13.70 -0.95
C SER A 75 3.19 12.92 -2.18
N TRP A 76 4.05 11.94 -1.96
CA TRP A 76 4.48 11.01 -3.00
C TRP A 76 3.45 9.89 -3.13
N PRO A 77 3.17 9.41 -4.35
CA PRO A 77 2.46 8.16 -4.52
C PRO A 77 3.25 7.03 -3.86
N SER A 78 2.58 6.21 -3.07
CA SER A 78 3.19 5.11 -2.32
C SER A 78 2.42 3.82 -2.54
N LEU A 79 3.06 2.71 -2.16
CA LEU A 79 2.47 1.38 -2.10
C LEU A 79 2.94 0.73 -0.80
N GLU A 80 2.00 0.42 0.08
CA GLU A 80 2.28 -0.08 1.43
C GLU A 80 1.52 -1.37 1.70
N LEU A 81 2.21 -2.30 2.35
CA LEU A 81 1.59 -3.42 3.05
C LEU A 81 1.37 -3.00 4.50
N ARG A 82 0.13 -3.11 4.97
CA ARG A 82 -0.26 -2.79 6.34
C ARG A 82 -0.78 -4.02 7.05
N ALA A 83 -0.54 -4.13 8.35
CA ALA A 83 -1.10 -5.17 9.21
C ALA A 83 -2.07 -4.54 10.20
N GLY A 84 -3.20 -5.20 10.45
CA GLY A 84 -4.19 -4.75 11.42
C GLY A 84 -5.14 -5.87 11.82
N ARG A 85 -6.19 -5.52 12.55
CA ARG A 85 -7.26 -6.44 12.95
C ARG A 85 -8.63 -5.92 12.57
N ASP A 86 -9.51 -6.82 12.17
CA ASP A 86 -10.92 -6.51 11.97
C ASP A 86 -11.68 -6.42 13.31
N ALA A 87 -12.98 -6.11 13.24
CA ALA A 87 -13.84 -5.99 14.42
C ALA A 87 -14.07 -7.31 15.17
N GLU A 88 -13.81 -8.45 14.54
CA GLU A 88 -13.93 -9.79 15.12
C GLU A 88 -12.59 -10.28 15.71
N GLY A 89 -11.50 -9.54 15.47
CA GLY A 89 -10.16 -9.81 15.97
C GLY A 89 -9.31 -10.66 15.03
N ASN A 90 -9.76 -10.91 13.80
CA ASN A 90 -8.97 -11.63 12.80
C ASN A 90 -7.86 -10.73 12.28
N ASP A 91 -6.66 -11.28 12.10
CA ASP A 91 -5.53 -10.56 11.52
C ASP A 91 -5.75 -10.34 10.01
N VAL A 92 -5.48 -9.12 9.54
CA VAL A 92 -5.67 -8.72 8.14
C VAL A 92 -4.43 -8.02 7.64
N LEU A 93 -4.00 -8.39 6.43
CA LEU A 93 -2.99 -7.69 5.67
C LEU A 93 -3.66 -6.88 4.55
N LEU A 94 -3.30 -5.61 4.43
CA LEU A 94 -3.82 -4.72 3.40
C LEU A 94 -2.65 -4.16 2.58
N LEU A 95 -2.51 -4.63 1.34
CA LEU A 95 -1.61 -4.05 0.35
C LEU A 95 -2.38 -3.01 -0.45
N ALA A 96 -2.12 -1.73 -0.19
CA ALA A 96 -2.86 -0.62 -0.79
C ALA A 96 -1.92 0.47 -1.31
N GLY A 97 -2.28 1.06 -2.45
CA GLY A 97 -1.61 2.21 -3.02
C GLY A 97 -1.50 2.16 -4.54
N SER A 98 -0.53 2.90 -5.09
CA SER A 98 -0.34 3.01 -6.53
C SER A 98 0.10 1.68 -7.16
N GLU A 99 -0.60 1.27 -8.22
CA GLU A 99 -0.20 0.16 -9.07
C GLU A 99 1.18 0.40 -9.68
N PRO A 100 2.12 -0.57 -9.62
CA PRO A 100 3.43 -0.44 -10.22
C PRO A 100 3.37 -0.18 -11.73
N ASP A 101 4.15 0.77 -12.22
CA ASP A 101 4.38 0.99 -13.65
C ASP A 101 5.54 0.11 -14.17
N HIS A 102 6.40 -0.37 -13.27
CA HIS A 102 7.63 -1.10 -13.57
C HIS A 102 7.79 -2.39 -12.74
N ALA A 103 8.74 -3.23 -13.13
CA ALA A 103 9.21 -4.40 -12.38
C ALA A 103 8.13 -5.41 -11.92
N TRP A 104 7.01 -5.55 -12.65
CA TRP A 104 5.84 -6.34 -12.27
C TRP A 104 6.13 -7.75 -11.75
N LYS A 105 6.99 -8.52 -12.43
CA LYS A 105 7.35 -9.88 -11.99
C LYS A 105 8.02 -9.87 -10.62
N ALA A 106 8.98 -8.97 -10.43
CA ALA A 106 9.73 -8.87 -9.18
C ALA A 106 8.84 -8.30 -8.06
N PHE A 107 7.91 -7.39 -8.38
CA PHE A 107 6.87 -6.94 -7.46
C PHE A 107 5.97 -8.11 -7.02
N SER A 108 5.46 -8.91 -7.96
CA SER A 108 4.63 -10.08 -7.64
C SER A 108 5.39 -11.10 -6.78
N ASP A 109 6.65 -11.39 -7.10
CA ASP A 109 7.49 -12.27 -6.30
C ASP A 109 7.65 -11.73 -4.86
N ALA A 110 7.92 -10.42 -4.71
CA ALA A 110 8.04 -9.78 -3.40
C ALA A 110 6.74 -9.83 -2.58
N VAL A 111 5.58 -9.64 -3.22
CA VAL A 111 4.28 -9.79 -2.55
C VAL A 111 4.04 -11.23 -2.12
N MET A 112 4.40 -12.21 -2.95
CA MET A 112 4.28 -13.63 -2.61
C MET A 112 5.21 -14.03 -1.47
N ASP A 113 6.42 -13.48 -1.41
CA ASP A 113 7.38 -13.69 -0.32
C ASP A 113 6.84 -13.11 0.99
N LEU A 114 6.25 -11.91 0.95
CA LEU A 114 5.61 -11.29 2.11
C LEU A 114 4.41 -12.11 2.59
N ALA A 115 3.52 -12.55 1.70
CA ALA A 115 2.38 -13.38 2.05
C ALA A 115 2.83 -14.67 2.77
N GLN A 116 3.79 -15.41 2.19
CA GLN A 116 4.34 -16.62 2.80
C GLN A 116 5.04 -16.39 4.14
N ALA A 117 5.68 -15.22 4.32
CA ALA A 117 6.39 -14.90 5.55
C ALA A 117 5.44 -14.61 6.73
N PHE A 118 4.23 -14.11 6.45
CA PHE A 118 3.30 -13.64 7.46
C PHE A 118 2.06 -14.52 7.66
N GLY A 119 1.84 -15.52 6.80
CA GLY A 119 0.83 -16.58 6.97
C GLY A 119 0.03 -16.80 5.71
#